data_AF-A0A7C3JW19-F1
#
_entry.id   AF-A0A7C3JW19-F1
#
_cell.length_a   1.000
_cell.length_b   1.000
_cell.length_c   1.000
_cell.angle_alpha   90.00
_cell.angle_beta   90.00
_cell.angle_gamma   90.00
#
_symmetry.space_group_name_H-M   'P 1'
#
loop_
_entity.id
_entity.type
_entity.pdbx_description
1 polymer ?
#
loop_
_entity_poly.entity_id
_entity_poly.type
_entity_poly.pdbx_seq_one_letter_code
_entity_poly.pdbx_strand_id
1 'polypeptide(L)'
;MRHPALIPLSRDHRHALALALRCRKQALGQLKPLGQEGLRERAREARDFFSLHLATHFHAEEAGLFPMMESLAAESAPLIGRLKQEHERLRSLVAAMEASEGLGKLLFEFGDLLEGHVRREERELFPLFETRIGESEADAIGHRIKALLAGHG
;
A
#
# COMPACT_ATOMS: atom_id res chain seq x y z
N MET A 1 0.18 20.37 -4.89
CA MET A 1 1.25 19.59 -5.57
C MET A 1 1.86 18.69 -4.51
N ARG A 2 2.16 17.42 -4.81
CA ARG A 2 2.70 16.47 -3.80
C ARG A 2 4.11 16.90 -3.36
N HIS A 3 4.39 16.89 -2.07
CA HIS A 3 5.73 17.22 -1.55
C HIS A 3 6.79 16.25 -2.10
N PRO A 4 8.00 16.72 -2.47
CA PRO A 4 9.07 15.86 -3.00
C PRO A 4 9.43 14.63 -2.17
N ALA A 5 9.32 14.75 -0.83
CA ALA A 5 9.53 13.64 0.12
C ALA A 5 8.58 12.46 -0.10
N LEU A 6 7.35 12.73 -0.56
CA LEU A 6 6.27 11.75 -0.69
C LEU A 6 6.12 11.22 -2.13
N ILE A 7 6.74 11.89 -3.12
CA ILE A 7 6.68 11.47 -4.53
C ILE A 7 7.08 9.99 -4.75
N PRO A 8 8.13 9.45 -4.09
CA PRO A 8 8.47 8.03 -4.25
C PRO A 8 7.30 7.10 -3.89
N LEU A 9 6.65 7.32 -2.74
CA LEU A 9 5.50 6.53 -2.30
C LEU A 9 4.31 6.70 -3.25
N SER A 10 3.95 7.95 -3.60
CA SER A 10 2.87 8.22 -4.55
C SER A 10 3.06 7.57 -5.94
N ARG A 11 4.30 7.30 -6.36
CA ARG A 11 4.55 6.60 -7.64
C ARG A 11 4.12 5.14 -7.59
N ASP A 12 4.34 4.47 -6.47
CA ASP A 12 3.96 3.08 -6.25
C ASP A 12 2.44 2.91 -6.17
N HIS A 13 1.75 3.91 -5.58
CA HIS A 13 0.29 3.95 -5.47
C HIS A 13 -0.43 3.78 -6.80
N ARG A 14 0.10 4.34 -7.89
CA ARG A 14 -0.50 4.17 -9.22
C ARG A 14 -0.52 2.72 -9.67
N HIS A 15 0.56 1.97 -9.42
CA HIS A 15 0.62 0.55 -9.75
C HIS A 15 -0.26 -0.29 -8.81
N ALA A 16 -0.26 0.05 -7.52
CA ALA A 16 -1.13 -0.58 -6.53
C ALA A 16 -2.62 -0.44 -6.88
N LEU A 17 -3.08 0.76 -7.27
CA LEU A 17 -4.46 1.00 -7.69
C LEU A 17 -4.83 0.22 -8.96
N ALA A 18 -3.91 0.11 -9.91
CA ALA A 18 -4.14 -0.66 -11.12
C ALA A 18 -4.30 -2.17 -10.80
N LEU A 19 -3.46 -2.71 -9.91
CA LEU A 19 -3.57 -4.09 -9.45
C LEU A 19 -4.85 -4.31 -8.65
N ALA A 20 -5.19 -3.40 -7.73
CA ALA A 20 -6.42 -3.45 -6.94
C ALA A 20 -7.67 -3.56 -7.82
N LEU A 21 -7.75 -2.74 -8.88
CA LEU A 21 -8.82 -2.80 -9.86
C LEU A 21 -8.85 -4.15 -10.59
N ARG A 22 -7.69 -4.67 -11.03
CA ARG A 22 -7.62 -5.98 -11.70
C ARG A 22 -8.05 -7.11 -10.78
N CYS A 23 -7.67 -7.10 -9.51
CA CYS A 23 -8.07 -8.11 -8.53
C CYS A 23 -9.58 -8.15 -8.34
N ARG A 24 -10.22 -6.97 -8.12
CA ARG A 24 -11.68 -6.88 -7.99
C ARG A 24 -12.40 -7.34 -9.25
N LYS A 25 -11.97 -6.88 -10.43
CA LYS A 25 -12.58 -7.29 -11.70
C LYS A 25 -12.44 -8.79 -11.96
N GLN A 26 -11.28 -9.39 -11.65
CA GLN A 26 -11.09 -10.83 -11.78
C GLN A 26 -12.01 -11.61 -10.83
N ALA A 27 -12.10 -11.18 -9.56
CA ALA A 27 -12.97 -11.79 -8.57
C ALA A 27 -14.46 -11.77 -8.98
N LEU A 28 -14.88 -10.72 -9.70
CA LEU A 28 -16.23 -10.56 -10.23
C LEU A 28 -16.45 -11.25 -11.60
N GLY A 29 -15.45 -11.96 -12.14
CA GLY A 29 -15.56 -12.62 -13.45
C GLY A 29 -15.62 -11.64 -14.63
N GLN A 30 -15.06 -10.44 -14.47
CA GLN A 30 -15.06 -9.37 -15.48
C GLN A 30 -13.74 -9.27 -16.27
N LEU A 31 -12.78 -10.16 -16.01
CA LEU A 31 -11.50 -10.25 -16.70
C LEU A 31 -11.23 -11.68 -17.16
N LYS A 32 -10.67 -11.82 -18.37
CA LYS A 32 -10.25 -13.10 -18.92
C LYS A 32 -8.78 -13.40 -18.52
N PRO A 33 -8.40 -14.68 -18.36
CA PRO A 33 -9.26 -15.87 -18.42
C PRO A 33 -10.26 -15.92 -17.26
N LEU A 34 -11.41 -16.55 -17.48
CA LEU A 34 -12.48 -16.64 -16.46
C LEU A 34 -12.24 -17.82 -15.52
N GLY A 35 -12.96 -17.84 -14.40
CA GLY A 35 -12.96 -18.97 -13.47
C GLY A 35 -11.62 -19.18 -12.76
N GLN A 36 -11.33 -20.44 -12.41
CA GLN A 36 -10.20 -20.78 -11.54
C GLN A 36 -8.83 -20.46 -12.14
N GLU A 37 -8.70 -20.50 -13.47
CA GLU A 37 -7.45 -20.14 -14.14
C GLU A 37 -7.09 -18.67 -13.90
N GLY A 38 -8.02 -17.75 -14.20
CA GLY A 38 -7.79 -16.32 -14.00
C GLY A 38 -7.67 -15.92 -12.54
N LEU A 39 -8.40 -16.59 -11.63
CA LEU A 39 -8.21 -16.39 -10.19
C LEU A 39 -6.79 -16.75 -9.75
N ARG A 40 -6.24 -17.88 -10.21
CA ARG A 40 -4.87 -18.28 -9.87
C ARG A 40 -3.83 -17.37 -10.49
N GLU A 41 -4.03 -16.94 -11.73
CA GLU A 41 -3.16 -15.95 -12.39
C GLU A 41 -3.13 -14.65 -11.60
N ARG A 42 -4.29 -14.14 -11.23
CA ARG A 42 -4.41 -12.88 -10.51
C ARG A 42 -3.87 -12.95 -9.08
N ALA A 43 -4.05 -14.09 -8.41
CA ALA A 43 -3.45 -14.35 -7.11
C ALA A 43 -1.92 -14.45 -7.17
N ARG A 44 -1.35 -15.03 -8.24
CA ARG A 44 0.10 -14.98 -8.48
C ARG A 44 0.58 -13.54 -8.63
N GLU A 45 -0.04 -12.78 -9.53
CA GLU A 45 0.39 -11.39 -9.73
C GLU A 45 0.26 -10.53 -8.47
N ALA A 46 -0.79 -10.74 -7.66
CA ALA A 46 -0.96 -10.03 -6.40
C ALA A 46 0.17 -10.35 -5.40
N ARG A 47 0.55 -11.62 -5.28
CA ARG A 47 1.66 -12.06 -4.43
C ARG A 47 3.01 -11.55 -4.91
N ASP A 48 3.26 -11.63 -6.22
CA ASP A 48 4.50 -11.15 -6.83
C ASP A 48 4.66 -9.64 -6.67
N PHE A 49 3.59 -8.87 -6.92
CA PHE A 49 3.61 -7.43 -6.70
C PHE A 49 3.80 -7.08 -5.21
N PHE A 50 3.19 -7.87 -4.32
CA PHE A 50 3.36 -7.66 -2.90
C PHE A 50 4.83 -7.85 -2.48
N SER A 51 5.45 -8.96 -2.87
CA SER A 51 6.83 -9.27 -2.48
C SER A 51 7.86 -8.34 -3.11
N LEU A 52 7.67 -7.95 -4.37
CA LEU A 52 8.62 -7.11 -5.10
C LEU A 52 8.47 -5.61 -4.81
N HIS A 53 7.28 -5.15 -4.39
CA HIS A 53 6.98 -3.72 -4.26
C HIS A 53 6.32 -3.34 -2.94
N LEU A 54 5.13 -3.88 -2.63
CA LEU A 54 4.36 -3.39 -1.47
C LEU A 54 5.02 -3.66 -0.12
N ALA A 55 5.75 -4.77 0.02
CA ALA A 55 6.44 -5.07 1.27
C ALA A 55 7.47 -3.99 1.63
N THR A 56 8.30 -3.59 0.66
CA THR A 56 9.28 -2.52 0.81
C THR A 56 8.62 -1.16 1.00
N HIS A 57 7.52 -0.92 0.29
CA HIS A 57 6.72 0.31 0.43
C HIS A 57 6.20 0.48 1.86
N PHE A 58 5.50 -0.54 2.40
CA PHE A 58 5.00 -0.52 3.77
C PHE A 58 6.12 -0.40 4.79
N HIS A 59 7.28 -1.01 4.54
CA HIS A 59 8.43 -0.84 5.42
C HIS A 59 8.94 0.60 5.44
N ALA A 60 9.02 1.27 4.29
CA ALA A 60 9.42 2.67 4.21
C ALA A 60 8.46 3.60 4.98
N GLU A 61 7.17 3.27 4.98
CA GLU A 61 6.16 3.98 5.75
C GLU A 61 6.27 3.70 7.24
N GLU A 62 6.27 2.43 7.63
CA GLU A 62 6.28 1.98 9.03
C GLU A 62 7.56 2.37 9.77
N ALA A 63 8.72 2.35 9.10
CA ALA A 63 10.03 2.64 9.70
C ALA A 63 10.54 4.06 9.41
N GLY A 64 9.89 4.78 8.49
CA GLY A 64 10.30 6.10 8.03
C GLY A 64 9.24 7.16 8.29
N LEU A 65 8.11 7.09 7.59
CA LEU A 65 7.08 8.14 7.60
C LEU A 65 6.26 8.16 8.89
N PHE A 66 5.69 7.01 9.28
CA PHE A 66 4.71 6.91 10.37
C PHE A 66 5.27 7.36 11.73
N PRO A 67 6.47 6.92 12.18
CA PRO A 67 6.99 7.35 13.48
C PRO A 67 7.22 8.87 13.55
N MET A 68 7.65 9.46 12.43
CA MET A 68 7.90 10.90 12.34
C MET A 68 6.60 11.69 12.35
N MET A 69 5.57 11.20 11.65
CA MET A 69 4.22 11.79 11.70
C MET A 69 3.62 11.70 13.11
N GLU A 70 3.71 10.54 13.77
CA GLU A 70 3.23 10.36 15.15
C GLU A 70 3.96 11.32 16.13
N SER A 71 5.25 11.60 15.88
CA SER A 71 6.05 12.50 16.72
C SER A 71 5.81 13.99 16.46
N LEU A 72 5.63 14.39 15.20
CA LEU A 72 5.55 15.81 14.80
C LEU A 72 4.12 16.31 14.63
N ALA A 73 3.16 15.40 14.41
CA ALA A 73 1.75 15.68 14.23
C ALA A 73 0.93 14.63 15.00
N ALA A 74 0.86 14.78 16.33
CA ALA A 74 0.25 13.78 17.22
C ALA A 74 -1.22 13.43 16.85
N GLU A 75 -1.95 14.33 16.19
CA GLU A 75 -3.30 14.06 15.68
C GLU A 75 -3.34 12.98 14.58
N SER A 76 -2.19 12.63 13.99
CA SER A 76 -2.07 11.57 12.99
C SER A 76 -2.12 10.16 13.58
N ALA A 77 -1.93 9.99 14.90
CA ALA A 77 -1.79 8.68 15.52
C ALA A 77 -2.98 7.72 15.28
N PRO A 78 -4.26 8.15 15.36
CA PRO A 78 -5.38 7.26 15.04
C PRO A 78 -5.41 6.83 13.56
N LEU A 79 -5.06 7.75 12.64
CA LEU A 79 -4.99 7.48 11.21
C LEU A 79 -3.89 6.46 10.90
N ILE A 80 -2.71 6.65 11.49
CA ILE A 80 -1.55 5.76 11.32
C ILE A 80 -1.82 4.39 11.95
N GLY A 81 -2.45 4.35 13.12
CA GLY A 81 -2.87 3.09 13.74
C GLY A 81 -3.78 2.27 12.85
N ARG A 82 -4.67 2.94 12.09
CA ARG A 82 -5.51 2.28 11.08
C ARG A 82 -4.68 1.79 9.88
N LEU A 83 -3.80 2.61 9.32
CA LEU A 83 -2.97 2.23 8.17
C LEU A 83 -2.09 1.00 8.49
N LYS A 84 -1.47 0.96 9.67
CA LYS A 84 -0.71 -0.20 10.16
C LYS A 84 -1.58 -1.47 10.22
N GLN A 85 -2.81 -1.38 10.73
CA GLN A 85 -3.75 -2.52 10.75
C GLN A 85 -4.12 -3.00 9.34
N GLU A 86 -4.26 -2.08 8.40
CA GLU A 86 -4.55 -2.41 7.01
C GLU A 86 -3.35 -3.08 6.33
N HIS A 87 -2.11 -2.66 6.62
CA HIS A 87 -0.91 -3.35 6.14
C HIS A 87 -0.87 -4.81 6.63
N GLU A 88 -1.13 -5.05 7.92
CA GLU A 88 -1.20 -6.41 8.49
C GLU A 88 -2.30 -7.25 7.85
N ARG A 89 -3.45 -6.64 7.55
CA ARG A 89 -4.53 -7.33 6.86
C ARG A 89 -4.16 -7.67 5.41
N LEU A 90 -3.49 -6.76 4.69
CA LEU A 90 -3.00 -7.00 3.34
C LEU A 90 -1.95 -8.13 3.31
N ARG A 91 -1.00 -8.14 4.25
CA ARG A 91 -0.05 -9.24 4.47
C ARG A 91 -0.76 -10.57 4.65
N SER A 92 -1.77 -10.60 5.53
CA SER A 92 -2.55 -11.80 5.82
C SER A 92 -3.33 -12.31 4.61
N LEU A 93 -3.93 -11.42 3.83
CA LEU A 93 -4.67 -11.78 2.61
C LEU A 93 -3.74 -12.39 1.55
N VAL A 94 -2.56 -11.80 1.36
CA VAL A 94 -1.53 -12.31 0.45
C VAL A 94 -1.05 -13.70 0.88
N ALA A 95 -0.77 -13.90 2.15
CA ALA A 95 -0.39 -15.22 2.68
C ALA A 95 -1.50 -16.27 2.48
N ALA A 96 -2.77 -15.89 2.67
CA ALA A 96 -3.90 -16.81 2.46
C ALA A 96 -4.07 -17.23 0.99
N MET A 97 -3.59 -16.43 0.02
CA MET A 97 -3.65 -16.78 -1.40
C MET A 97 -2.73 -17.95 -1.78
N GLU A 98 -1.75 -18.31 -0.95
CA GLU A 98 -0.89 -19.50 -1.14
C GLU A 98 -1.70 -20.80 -1.17
N ALA A 99 -2.70 -20.91 -0.30
CA ALA A 99 -3.53 -22.11 -0.17
C ALA A 99 -4.42 -22.38 -1.41
N SER A 100 -4.53 -21.42 -2.34
CA SER A 100 -5.34 -21.53 -3.58
C SER A 100 -6.85 -21.80 -3.37
N GLU A 101 -7.33 -21.69 -2.13
CA GLU A 101 -8.74 -21.84 -1.77
C GLU A 101 -9.40 -20.46 -1.60
N GLY A 102 -10.67 -20.34 -2.01
CA GLY A 102 -11.42 -19.09 -1.83
C GLY A 102 -10.86 -17.87 -2.55
N LEU A 103 -10.00 -18.05 -3.58
CA LEU A 103 -9.25 -16.98 -4.24
C LEU A 103 -10.12 -15.80 -4.70
N GLY A 104 -11.35 -16.05 -5.18
CA GLY A 104 -12.27 -14.98 -5.57
C GLY A 104 -12.56 -14.00 -4.43
N LYS A 105 -12.88 -14.52 -3.24
CA LYS A 105 -13.13 -13.69 -2.06
C LYS A 105 -11.86 -12.97 -1.61
N LEU A 106 -10.74 -13.69 -1.53
CA LEU A 106 -9.46 -13.13 -1.11
C LEU A 106 -9.00 -11.99 -2.04
N LEU A 107 -9.12 -12.17 -3.37
CA LEU A 107 -8.76 -11.15 -4.36
C LEU A 107 -9.67 -9.93 -4.30
N PHE A 108 -10.97 -10.12 -4.06
CA PHE A 108 -11.88 -9.01 -3.89
C PHE A 108 -11.52 -8.20 -2.64
N GLU A 109 -11.36 -8.86 -1.50
CA GLU A 109 -10.97 -8.21 -0.24
C GLU A 109 -9.62 -7.49 -0.35
N PHE A 110 -8.62 -8.13 -0.97
CA PHE A 110 -7.30 -7.52 -1.19
C PHE A 110 -7.41 -6.27 -2.06
N GLY A 111 -8.13 -6.36 -3.19
CA GLY A 111 -8.26 -5.23 -4.11
C GLY A 111 -9.06 -4.08 -3.51
N ASP A 112 -10.13 -4.36 -2.76
CA ASP A 112 -10.92 -3.33 -2.09
C ASP A 112 -10.12 -2.63 -0.99
N LEU A 113 -9.44 -3.42 -0.14
CA LEU A 113 -8.63 -2.90 0.95
C LEU A 113 -7.44 -2.08 0.43
N LEU A 114 -6.71 -2.58 -0.58
CA LEU A 114 -5.56 -1.89 -1.15
C LEU A 114 -5.94 -0.55 -1.77
N GLU A 115 -7.08 -0.49 -2.47
CA GLU A 115 -7.59 0.79 -2.99
C GLU A 115 -7.96 1.75 -1.87
N GLY A 116 -8.69 1.27 -0.86
CA GLY A 116 -9.10 2.09 0.28
C GLY A 116 -7.90 2.64 1.05
N HIS A 117 -6.89 1.79 1.25
CA HIS A 117 -5.62 2.12 1.88
C HIS A 117 -4.88 3.24 1.13
N VAL A 118 -4.56 3.03 -0.16
CA VAL A 118 -3.86 4.04 -0.98
C VAL A 118 -4.63 5.37 -1.03
N ARG A 119 -5.96 5.33 -1.15
CA ARG A 119 -6.78 6.55 -1.17
C ARG A 119 -6.69 7.32 0.14
N ARG A 120 -6.60 6.63 1.27
CA ARG A 120 -6.48 7.26 2.58
C ARG A 120 -5.14 7.95 2.74
N GLU A 121 -4.07 7.33 2.28
CA GLU A 121 -2.75 7.97 2.34
C GLU A 121 -2.71 9.21 1.46
N GLU A 122 -3.16 9.10 0.22
CA GLU A 122 -3.15 10.23 -0.72
C GLU A 122 -4.06 11.39 -0.31
N ARG A 123 -5.18 11.12 0.38
CA ARG A 123 -6.21 12.13 0.69
C ARG A 123 -6.22 12.60 2.13
N GLU A 124 -5.64 11.86 3.05
CA GLU A 124 -5.66 12.17 4.48
C GLU A 124 -4.25 12.30 5.02
N LEU A 125 -3.43 11.25 4.93
CA LEU A 125 -2.10 11.25 5.55
C LEU A 125 -1.14 12.23 4.87
N PHE A 126 -1.05 12.20 3.54
CA PHE A 126 -0.10 13.03 2.80
C PHE A 126 -0.46 14.53 2.84
N PRO A 127 -1.74 14.94 2.74
CA PRO A 127 -2.11 16.32 3.02
C PRO A 127 -1.82 16.73 4.46
N LEU A 128 -2.01 15.84 5.45
CA LEU A 128 -1.64 16.14 6.82
C LEU A 128 -0.12 16.36 6.96
N PHE A 129 0.69 15.53 6.30
CA PHE A 129 2.14 15.73 6.21
C PHE A 129 2.48 17.11 5.64
N GLU A 130 1.88 17.47 4.50
CA GLU A 130 2.13 18.75 3.81
C GLU A 130 1.70 19.99 4.60
N THR A 131 0.76 19.84 5.53
CA THR A 131 0.25 20.95 6.34
C THR A 131 0.93 21.07 7.70
N ARG A 132 1.50 19.97 8.24
CA ARG A 132 2.04 19.93 9.61
C ARG A 132 3.54 19.85 9.69
N ILE A 133 4.19 19.29 8.67
CA ILE A 133 5.62 19.02 8.73
C ILE A 133 6.37 20.19 8.09
N GLY A 134 7.33 20.76 8.84
CA GLY A 134 8.23 21.81 8.34
C GLY A 134 9.14 21.30 7.23
N GLU A 135 9.67 22.20 6.42
CA GLU A 135 10.48 21.86 5.23
C GLU A 135 11.73 21.03 5.58
N SER A 136 12.44 21.42 6.64
CA SER A 136 13.64 20.72 7.13
C SER A 136 13.33 19.28 7.57
N GLU A 137 12.26 19.10 8.34
CA GLU A 137 11.80 17.77 8.78
C GLU A 137 11.30 16.94 7.59
N ALA A 138 10.59 17.57 6.65
CA ALA A 138 10.07 16.90 5.46
C ALA A 138 11.21 16.38 4.56
N ASP A 139 12.28 17.14 4.40
CA ASP A 139 13.46 16.71 3.67
C ASP A 139 14.18 15.55 4.36
N ALA A 140 14.35 15.62 5.69
CA ALA A 140 14.94 14.53 6.46
C ALA A 140 14.11 13.23 6.34
N ILE A 141 12.78 13.33 6.42
CA ILE A 141 11.87 12.20 6.19
C ILE A 141 12.01 11.68 4.76
N GLY A 142 12.07 12.56 3.77
CA GLY A 142 12.24 12.19 2.36
C GLY A 142 13.54 11.43 2.10
N HIS A 143 14.65 11.84 2.72
CA HIS A 143 15.91 11.11 2.66
C HIS A 143 15.80 9.71 3.29
N ARG A 144 15.13 9.61 4.44
CA ARG A 144 14.91 8.32 5.11
C ARG A 144 14.03 7.37 4.30
N ILE A 145 12.92 7.86 3.74
CA ILE A 145 12.05 7.08 2.84
C ILE A 145 12.86 6.53 1.66
N LYS A 146 13.63 7.39 0.98
CA LYS A 146 14.46 6.97 -0.17
C LYS A 146 15.47 5.89 0.21
N ALA A 147 16.12 6.01 1.37
CA ALA A 147 17.07 5.02 1.85
C ALA A 147 16.40 3.66 2.13
N LEU A 148 15.22 3.67 2.76
CA LEU A 148 14.46 2.45 3.06
C LEU A 148 13.96 1.76 1.78
N LEU A 149 13.52 2.53 0.80
CA LEU A 149 13.12 2.01 -0.52
C LEU A 149 14.30 1.43 -1.32
N ALA A 150 15.50 1.97 -1.16
CA ALA A 150 16.71 1.49 -1.86
C ALA A 150 17.36 0.26 -1.21
N GLY A 151 17.20 0.06 0.10
CA GLY A 151 17.86 -0.99 0.87
C GLY A 151 17.27 -2.39 0.78
N HIS A 152 16.26 -2.61 -0.06
CA HIS A 152 15.56 -3.90 -0.23
C HIS A 152 15.77 -4.52 -1.63
N GLY A 153 16.89 -4.21 -2.27
CA GLY A 153 17.32 -4.80 -3.55
C GLY A 153 18.36 -5.90 -3.39
#